data_AF-A0A1Q7HFC3-F1
#
_entry.id   AF-A0A1Q7HFC3-F1
#
_cell.length_a   1.000
_cell.length_b   1.000
_cell.length_c   1.000
_cell.angle_alpha   90.00
_cell.angle_beta   90.00
_cell.angle_gamma   90.00
#
_symmetry.space_group_name_H-M   'P 1'
#
loop_
_entity.id
_entity.type
_entity.pdbx_description
1 polymer ?
#
loop_
_entity_poly.entity_id
_entity_poly.type
_entity_poly.pdbx_seq_one_letter_code
_entity_poly.pdbx_strand_id
1 'polypeptide(L)'
;MYLPERLHTVRIALKKLRYAAELAADIAGDRLTPDIRTMRRAQDTLGRLHDLQVLIDRVRQVQASLTPPSVALWRALDALVTALDNDCRQLHARYMRVRGDLEAVAARLARSQADAPRAHARRAG
;
A
#
# COMPACT_ATOMS: atom_id res chain seq x y z
N MET A 1 5.11 -13.62 -9.96
CA MET A 1 3.98 -14.16 -9.17
C MET A 1 3.42 -13.04 -8.30
N TYR A 2 2.11 -12.81 -8.31
CA TYR A 2 1.42 -11.81 -7.46
C TYR A 2 1.08 -12.44 -6.11
N LEU A 3 1.41 -11.77 -5.01
CA LEU A 3 1.22 -12.25 -3.64
C LEU A 3 0.54 -11.13 -2.81
N PRO A 4 -0.80 -11.12 -2.68
CA PRO A 4 -1.56 -10.05 -2.04
C PRO A 4 -1.04 -9.69 -0.64
N GLU A 5 -0.77 -10.70 0.18
CA GLU A 5 -0.29 -10.52 1.55
C GLU A 5 1.04 -9.76 1.63
N ARG A 6 1.97 -10.03 0.71
CA ARG A 6 3.25 -9.33 0.67
C ARG A 6 3.07 -7.84 0.35
N LEU A 7 2.18 -7.51 -0.60
CA LEU A 7 1.87 -6.12 -0.93
C LEU A 7 1.09 -5.42 0.19
N HIS A 8 0.26 -6.14 0.93
CA HIS A 8 -0.38 -5.62 2.13
C HIS A 8 0.65 -5.24 3.21
N THR A 9 1.69 -6.05 3.42
CA THR A 9 2.80 -5.70 4.32
C THR A 9 3.52 -4.43 3.85
N VAL A 10 3.85 -4.33 2.56
CA VAL A 10 4.49 -3.15 1.98
C VAL A 10 3.62 -1.90 2.19
N ARG A 11 2.30 -2.00 1.97
CA ARG A 11 1.35 -0.90 2.19
C ARG A 11 1.39 -0.39 3.63
N ILE A 12 1.40 -1.30 4.61
CA ILE A 12 1.49 -0.92 6.03
C ILE A 12 2.83 -0.22 6.32
N ALA A 13 3.94 -0.79 5.85
CA ALA A 13 5.27 -0.21 6.04
C ALA A 13 5.38 1.19 5.41
N LEU A 14 4.86 1.35 4.19
CA LEU A 14 4.85 2.63 3.48
C LEU A 14 4.00 3.69 4.21
N LYS A 15 2.83 3.30 4.74
CA LYS A 15 2.00 4.21 5.54
C LYS A 15 2.78 4.71 6.77
N LYS A 16 3.46 3.80 7.48
CA LYS A 16 4.28 4.16 8.65
C LYS A 16 5.44 5.08 8.27
N LEU A 17 6.16 4.77 7.19
CA LEU A 17 7.26 5.61 6.70
C LEU A 17 6.78 7.01 6.33
N ARG A 18 5.66 7.12 5.61
CA ARG A 18 5.08 8.41 5.24
C ARG A 18 4.70 9.23 6.48
N TYR A 19 4.04 8.63 7.47
CA TYR A 19 3.67 9.35 8.70
C TYR A 19 4.89 9.83 9.48
N ALA A 20 5.94 9.02 9.56
CA ALA A 20 7.20 9.44 10.18
C ALA A 20 7.85 10.61 9.41
N ALA A 21 7.83 10.58 8.07
CA ALA A 21 8.35 11.67 7.24
C ALA A 21 7.52 12.95 7.32
N GLU A 22 6.18 12.85 7.35
CA GLU A 22 5.28 13.99 7.57
C GLU A 22 5.56 14.65 8.93
N LEU A 23 5.67 13.86 10.00
CA LEU A 23 6.01 14.36 11.33
C LEU A 23 7.40 15.02 11.37
N ALA A 24 8.40 14.41 10.74
CA ALA A 24 9.74 14.99 10.69
C ALA A 24 9.77 16.32 9.93
N ALA A 25 9.04 16.42 8.82
CA ALA A 25 8.92 17.67 8.06
C ALA A 25 8.25 18.78 8.89
N ASP A 26 7.20 18.45 9.64
CA ASP A 26 6.47 19.40 10.50
C ASP A 26 7.36 19.92 11.64
N ILE A 27 8.23 19.08 12.21
CA ILE A 27 9.12 19.46 13.32
C ILE A 27 10.35 20.23 12.84
N ALA A 28 11.02 19.74 11.80
CA ALA A 28 12.31 20.29 11.34
C ALA A 28 12.17 21.43 10.33
N GLY A 29 10.95 21.73 9.86
CA GLY A 29 10.72 22.67 8.75
C GLY A 29 11.29 22.18 7.42
N ASP A 30 11.52 20.87 7.31
CA ASP A 30 12.27 20.26 6.22
C ASP A 30 11.41 20.07 4.96
N ARG A 31 12.00 20.29 3.78
CA ARG A 31 11.28 20.18 2.50
C ARG A 31 11.23 18.73 1.98
N LEU A 32 10.62 17.83 2.74
CA LEU A 32 10.36 16.43 2.32
C LEU A 32 9.17 16.28 1.35
N THR A 33 8.62 17.38 0.83
CA THR A 33 7.42 17.40 0.00
C THR A 33 7.47 16.47 -1.23
N PRO A 34 8.59 16.38 -1.99
CA PRO A 34 8.67 15.48 -3.14
C PRO A 34 8.62 14.00 -2.73
N ASP A 35 9.32 13.64 -1.65
CA ASP A 35 9.41 12.27 -1.15
C ASP A 35 8.07 11.82 -0.56
N ILE A 36 7.42 12.68 0.23
CA ILE A 36 6.06 12.45 0.75
C ILE A 36 5.06 12.26 -0.39
N ARG A 37 5.16 13.06 -1.46
CA ARG A 37 4.28 12.93 -2.64
C ARG A 37 4.48 11.59 -3.35
N THR A 38 5.72 11.14 -3.50
CA THR A 38 6.03 9.82 -4.08
C THR A 38 5.44 8.70 -3.22
N MET A 39 5.61 8.77 -1.90
CA MET A 39 5.03 7.82 -0.97
C MET A 39 3.49 7.81 -1.01
N ARG A 40 2.83 8.97 -1.12
CA ARG A 40 1.37 9.04 -1.29
C ARG A 40 0.89 8.33 -2.54
N ARG A 41 1.50 8.60 -3.70
CA ARG A 41 1.13 7.95 -4.97
C ARG A 41 1.26 6.43 -4.92
N ALA A 42 2.35 5.93 -4.32
CA ALA A 42 2.53 4.49 -4.12
C ALA A 42 1.51 3.93 -3.13
N GLN A 43 1.21 4.66 -2.04
CA GLN A 43 0.21 4.25 -1.05
C GLN A 43 -1.20 4.19 -1.66
N ASP A 44 -1.58 5.15 -2.51
CA ASP A 44 -2.89 5.16 -3.19
C ASP A 44 -3.06 3.93 -4.08
N THR A 45 -2.00 3.58 -4.83
CA THR A 45 -2.01 2.40 -5.71
C THR A 45 -2.12 1.11 -4.89
N LEU A 46 -1.34 0.98 -3.82
CA LEU A 46 -1.37 -0.19 -2.93
C LEU A 46 -2.67 -0.28 -2.11
N GLY A 47 -3.25 0.86 -1.75
CA GLY A 47 -4.53 0.96 -1.08
C GLY A 47 -5.65 0.43 -1.97
N ARG A 48 -5.74 0.94 -3.19
CA ARG A 48 -6.74 0.47 -4.16
C ARG A 48 -6.61 -1.02 -4.44
N LEU A 49 -5.38 -1.52 -4.61
CA LEU A 49 -5.13 -2.95 -4.81
C LEU A 49 -5.64 -3.79 -3.62
N HIS A 50 -5.40 -3.33 -2.39
CA HIS A 50 -5.91 -4.01 -1.20
C HIS A 50 -7.44 -4.00 -1.13
N ASP A 51 -8.08 -2.88 -1.43
CA ASP A 51 -9.55 -2.76 -1.43
C ASP A 51 -10.19 -3.73 -2.42
N LEU A 52 -9.61 -3.87 -3.62
CA LEU A 52 -10.10 -4.83 -4.62
C LEU A 52 -9.92 -6.27 -4.15
N GLN A 53 -8.81 -6.61 -3.49
CA GLN A 53 -8.61 -7.94 -2.92
C GLN A 53 -9.67 -8.27 -1.87
N VAL A 54 -9.96 -7.34 -0.95
CA VAL A 54 -11.01 -7.50 0.07
C VAL A 54 -12.39 -7.63 -0.60
N LEU A 55 -12.65 -6.87 -1.66
CA LEU A 55 -13.90 -6.96 -2.41
C LEU A 55 -14.06 -8.34 -3.09
N ILE A 56 -13.00 -8.87 -3.72
CA ILE A 56 -13.01 -10.22 -4.30
C ILE A 56 -13.35 -11.26 -3.24
N ASP A 57 -12.72 -11.19 -2.07
CA ASP A 57 -12.98 -12.11 -0.97
C ASP A 57 -14.43 -12.00 -0.48
N ARG A 58 -14.97 -10.78 -0.43
CA ARG A 58 -16.38 -10.55 -0.08
C ARG A 58 -17.35 -11.12 -1.11
N VAL A 59 -17.07 -10.95 -2.41
CA VAL A 59 -17.89 -11.52 -3.49
C VAL A 59 -17.89 -13.04 -3.42
N ARG A 60 -16.72 -13.66 -3.17
CA ARG A 60 -16.60 -15.12 -3.00
C ARG A 60 -17.39 -15.64 -1.80
N GLN A 61 -17.39 -14.91 -0.68
CA GLN A 61 -18.23 -15.24 0.47
C GLN A 61 -19.72 -15.23 0.11
N VAL A 62 -20.17 -14.20 -0.64
CA VAL A 62 -21.56 -14.11 -1.11
C VAL A 62 -21.91 -15.28 -2.04
N GLN A 63 -21.03 -15.64 -2.98
CA GLN A 63 -21.22 -16.81 -3.85
C GLN A 63 -21.40 -18.10 -3.04
N ALA A 64 -20.58 -18.29 -1.99
CA ALA A 64 -20.64 -19.47 -1.13
C ALA A 64 -21.91 -19.53 -0.25
N SER A 65 -22.55 -18.39 0.03
CA SER A 65 -23.77 -18.34 0.85
C SER A 65 -25.08 -18.44 0.06
N LEU A 66 -25.05 -18.54 -1.28
CA LEU A 66 -26.27 -18.57 -2.11
C LEU A 66 -27.14 -19.80 -1.83
N THR A 67 -28.35 -19.58 -1.33
CA THR A 67 -29.35 -20.63 -1.06
C THR A 67 -30.77 -20.15 -1.42
N PRO A 68 -31.51 -20.84 -2.32
CA PRO A 68 -31.05 -21.95 -3.15
C PRO A 68 -30.00 -21.49 -4.18
N PRO A 69 -29.19 -22.40 -4.73
CA PRO A 69 -28.18 -22.06 -5.71
C PRO A 69 -28.82 -21.46 -6.98
N SER A 70 -28.40 -20.25 -7.36
CA SER A 70 -28.78 -19.64 -8.64
C SER A 70 -27.56 -19.64 -9.57
N VAL A 71 -27.61 -20.47 -10.63
CA VAL A 71 -26.52 -20.59 -11.61
C VAL A 71 -26.27 -19.26 -12.33
N ALA A 72 -27.33 -18.52 -12.66
CA ALA A 72 -27.23 -17.23 -13.33
C ALA A 72 -26.52 -16.20 -12.45
N LEU A 73 -26.90 -16.10 -11.17
CA LEU A 73 -26.26 -15.19 -10.22
C LEU A 73 -24.81 -15.59 -9.95
N TRP A 74 -24.54 -16.88 -9.78
CA TRP A 74 -23.19 -17.38 -9.58
C TRP A 74 -22.25 -16.99 -10.73
N ARG A 75 -22.70 -17.16 -11.99
CA ARG A 75 -21.95 -16.76 -13.18
C ARG A 75 -21.71 -15.24 -13.25
N ALA A 76 -22.70 -14.44 -12.87
CA ALA A 76 -22.55 -12.98 -12.85
C ALA A 76 -21.50 -12.54 -11.81
N LEU A 77 -21.50 -13.15 -10.62
CA LEU A 77 -20.50 -12.88 -9.58
C LEU A 77 -19.10 -13.38 -9.98
N ASP A 78 -19.00 -14.49 -10.70
CA ASP A 78 -17.73 -15.02 -11.20
C ASP A 78 -17.11 -14.10 -12.29
N ALA A 79 -17.94 -13.58 -13.19
CA ALA A 79 -17.53 -12.56 -14.15
C ALA A 79 -17.03 -11.28 -13.47
N LEU A 80 -17.69 -10.86 -12.39
CA LEU A 80 -17.25 -9.73 -11.56
C LEU A 80 -15.89 -10.00 -10.91
N VAL A 81 -15.69 -11.17 -10.29
CA VAL A 81 -14.40 -11.55 -9.69
C VAL A 81 -13.29 -11.52 -10.74
N THR A 82 -13.56 -12.02 -11.94
CA THR A 82 -12.60 -12.00 -13.05
C THR A 82 -12.22 -10.57 -13.46
N ALA A 83 -13.19 -9.68 -13.55
CA ALA A 83 -12.93 -8.26 -13.84
C ALA A 83 -12.08 -7.60 -12.74
N LEU A 84 -12.39 -7.85 -11.47
CA LEU A 84 -11.64 -7.31 -10.33
C LEU A 84 -10.19 -7.85 -10.29
N ASP A 85 -9.97 -9.14 -10.62
CA ASP A 85 -8.61 -9.70 -10.68
C ASP A 85 -7.77 -9.03 -11.80
N ASN A 86 -8.39 -8.74 -12.94
CA ASN A 86 -7.73 -8.00 -14.02
C ASN A 86 -7.32 -6.59 -13.56
N ASP A 87 -8.18 -5.88 -12.83
CA ASP A 87 -7.85 -4.57 -12.25
C ASP A 87 -6.70 -4.67 -11.23
N CYS A 88 -6.70 -5.69 -10.37
CA CYS A 88 -5.59 -5.98 -9.45
C CYS A 88 -4.27 -6.15 -10.20
N ARG A 89 -4.26 -6.89 -11.32
CA ARG A 89 -3.06 -7.08 -12.16
C ARG A 89 -2.57 -5.78 -12.77
N GLN A 90 -3.48 -4.93 -13.26
CA GLN A 90 -3.12 -3.62 -13.82
C GLN A 90 -2.52 -2.70 -12.76
N LEU A 91 -3.14 -2.64 -11.57
CA LEU A 91 -2.62 -1.86 -10.44
C LEU A 91 -1.28 -2.39 -9.95
N HIS A 92 -1.09 -3.70 -9.91
CA HIS A 92 0.18 -4.30 -9.57
C HIS A 92 1.26 -3.92 -10.59
N ALA A 93 0.97 -3.98 -11.89
CA ALA A 93 1.89 -3.52 -12.93
C ALA A 93 2.24 -2.03 -12.76
N ARG A 94 1.27 -1.18 -12.42
CA ARG A 94 1.51 0.23 -12.11
C ARG A 94 2.42 0.41 -10.89
N TYR A 95 2.16 -0.34 -9.81
CA TYR A 95 3.01 -0.33 -8.61
C TYR A 95 4.46 -0.73 -8.95
N MET A 96 4.65 -1.77 -9.76
CA MET A 96 5.99 -2.22 -10.15
C MET A 96 6.79 -1.15 -10.89
N ARG A 97 6.14 -0.26 -11.66
CA ARG A 97 6.82 0.88 -12.32
C ARG A 97 7.29 1.95 -11.34
N VAL A 98 6.58 2.16 -10.23
CA VAL A 98 6.94 3.18 -9.22
C VAL A 98 7.79 2.63 -8.07
N ARG A 99 8.00 1.30 -8.02
CA ARG A 99 8.75 0.63 -6.95
C ARG A 99 10.17 1.19 -6.81
N GLY A 100 10.86 1.45 -7.92
CA GLY A 100 12.24 1.97 -7.90
C GLY A 100 12.33 3.36 -7.26
N ASP A 101 11.37 4.23 -7.55
CA ASP A 101 11.30 5.56 -6.92
C ASP A 101 11.10 5.43 -5.41
N LEU A 102 10.27 4.48 -4.98
CA LEU A 102 10.01 4.25 -3.56
C LEU A 102 11.25 3.70 -2.83
N GLU A 103 11.99 2.79 -3.45
CA GLU A 103 13.27 2.31 -2.94
C GLU A 103 14.29 3.45 -2.82
N ALA A 104 14.33 4.35 -3.81
CA ALA A 104 15.20 5.52 -3.78
C ALA A 104 14.82 6.49 -2.65
N VAL A 105 13.54 6.74 -2.41
CA VAL A 105 13.04 7.53 -1.28
C VAL A 105 13.46 6.89 0.04
N ALA A 106 13.20 5.59 0.22
CA ALA A 106 13.56 4.88 1.45
C ALA A 106 15.06 4.94 1.73
N ALA A 107 15.90 4.77 0.70
CA ALA A 107 17.34 4.88 0.82
C ALA A 107 17.82 6.29 1.20
N ARG A 108 17.20 7.35 0.65
CA ARG A 108 17.51 8.74 1.04
C ARG A 108 17.16 9.00 2.50
N LEU A 109 15.96 8.62 2.94
CA LEU A 109 15.51 8.82 4.32
C LEU A 109 16.38 8.03 5.32
N ALA A 110 16.78 6.80 4.96
CA ALA A 110 17.68 6.01 5.80
C ALA A 110 19.07 6.66 5.98
N ARG A 111 19.65 7.22 4.90
CA ARG A 111 20.92 7.95 4.98
C ARG A 111 20.79 9.21 5.83
N SER A 112 19.74 10.01 5.60
CA SER A 112 19.47 11.21 6.39
C SER A 112 19.33 10.92 7.89
N GLN A 113 18.76 9.76 8.26
CA GLN A 113 18.70 9.33 9.66
C GLN A 113 20.06 8.92 10.23
N ALA A 114 20.93 8.32 9.42
CA ALA A 114 22.27 7.91 9.84
C ALA A 114 23.19 9.12 10.09
N ASP A 115 23.04 10.17 9.29
CA ASP A 115 23.84 11.39 9.37
C ASP A 115 23.35 12.37 10.46
N ALA A 116 22.12 12.20 10.96
CA ALA A 116 21.58 13.04 12.02
C ALA A 116 22.34 12.82 13.34
N PRO A 117 22.80 13.87 14.04
CA PRO A 117 23.44 13.72 15.34
C PRO A 117 22.45 13.02 16.27
N ARG A 118 22.85 11.86 16.82
CA ARG A 118 22.06 11.13 17.81
C ARG A 118 21.91 12.01 19.04
N ALA A 119 20.83 12.77 19.12
CA ALA A 119 20.45 13.51 20.31
C ALA A 119 20.34 12.48 21.45
N HIS A 120 21.36 12.48 22.31
CA HIS A 120 21.43 11.60 23.46
C HIS A 120 20.19 11.80 24.31
N ALA A 121 19.48 10.71 24.57
CA ALA A 121 18.54 10.63 25.68
C ALA A 121 19.31 10.80 26.99
N ARG A 122 19.62 12.04 27.36
CA ARG A 122 19.88 12.41 28.74
C ARG A 122 18.54 12.39 29.46
N ARG A 123 18.17 11.22 29.99
CA ARG A 123 17.24 11.17 31.11
C ARG A 123 17.96 11.77 32.31
N ALA A 124 17.57 12.99 32.66
CA ALA A 124 17.88 13.62 33.92
C ALA A 124 16.96 13.05 35.01
N GLY A 125 17.52 12.83 36.20
CA GLY A 125 16.81 12.75 37.48
C GLY A 125 16.16 11.42 37.79
#